data_AF-A0A529SP43-F1
#
_entry.id   AF-A0A529SP43-F1
#
_cell.length_a   1.000
_cell.length_b   1.000
_cell.length_c   1.000
_cell.angle_alpha   90.00
_cell.angle_beta   90.00
_cell.angle_gamma   90.00
#
_symmetry.space_group_name_H-M   'P 1'
#
loop_
_entity.id
_entity.type
_entity.pdbx_description
1 polymer ?
#
loop_
_entity_poly.entity_id
_entity_poly.type
_entity_poly.pdbx_seq_one_letter_code
_entity_poly.pdbx_strand_id
1 'polypeptide(L)'
;DMDCFDFAISSGLQPRLWIDAVSHVAMGRDRRTYRFLKDTRVGRVVLAESTEMKAVADAVTRYVAERVVERQRMMEGGMESAVPGLHRHVVQEAEPPIRSETGRNGWTTFFAGLGLITAGALVGLAVSLVLFWDRIMQMKISF
;
A
#
# COMPACT_ATOMS: atom_id res chain seq x y z
N ASP A 1 -3.86 9.41 18.27
CA ASP A 1 -3.89 8.01 18.71
C ASP A 1 -5.03 7.30 17.96
N MET A 2 -4.88 6.03 17.61
CA MET A 2 -5.92 5.25 16.93
C MET A 2 -6.71 4.47 17.98
N ASP A 3 -7.58 5.15 18.72
CA ASP A 3 -8.35 4.60 19.85
C ASP A 3 -9.31 3.44 19.50
N CYS A 4 -9.31 2.96 18.25
CA CYS A 4 -10.20 1.90 17.79
C CYS A 4 -9.59 0.49 17.89
N PHE A 5 -8.27 0.37 18.11
CA PHE A 5 -7.60 -0.92 18.20
C PHE A 5 -7.03 -1.15 19.60
N ASP A 6 -7.15 -2.38 20.09
CA ASP A 6 -6.65 -2.82 21.38
C ASP A 6 -5.88 -4.13 21.19
N PHE A 7 -4.55 -4.03 21.10
CA PHE A 7 -3.66 -5.17 20.93
C PHE A 7 -3.26 -5.73 22.29
N ALA A 8 -4.13 -6.56 22.87
CA ALA A 8 -3.94 -7.14 24.20
C ALA A 8 -4.03 -8.66 24.21
N ILE A 9 -3.19 -9.32 25.03
CA ILE A 9 -3.20 -10.78 25.19
C ILE A 9 -3.90 -11.15 26.49
N SER A 10 -4.91 -12.02 26.40
CA SER A 10 -5.58 -12.64 27.54
C SER A 10 -5.08 -14.08 27.73
N SER A 11 -4.47 -14.38 28.88
CA SER A 11 -3.84 -15.67 29.22
C SER A 11 -4.78 -16.69 29.87
N GLY A 12 -6.01 -16.80 29.37
CA GLY A 12 -7.00 -17.77 29.87
C GLY A 12 -6.78 -19.21 29.36
N LEU A 13 -7.75 -20.09 29.67
CA LEU A 13 -7.76 -21.50 29.19
C LEU A 13 -7.65 -21.59 27.65
N GLN A 14 -8.27 -20.64 26.95
CA GLN A 14 -8.05 -20.37 25.54
C GLN A 14 -7.38 -18.99 25.43
N PRO A 15 -6.09 -18.92 25.03
CA PRO A 15 -5.44 -17.64 24.86
C PRO A 15 -6.13 -16.85 23.74
N ARG A 16 -6.33 -15.56 23.98
CA ARG A 16 -6.94 -14.63 23.00
C ARG A 16 -6.04 -13.43 22.81
N LEU A 17 -5.83 -13.06 21.56
CA LEU A 17 -5.25 -11.78 21.17
C LEU A 17 -6.39 -10.87 20.72
N TRP A 18 -6.70 -9.85 21.51
CA TRP A 18 -7.62 -8.80 21.13
C TRP A 18 -6.99 -7.92 20.06
N ILE A 19 -7.81 -7.47 19.11
CA ILE A 19 -7.43 -6.57 18.02
C ILE A 19 -8.22 -5.27 18.15
N ASP A 20 -9.50 -5.38 18.48
CA ASP A 20 -10.39 -4.27 18.81
C ASP A 20 -11.45 -4.76 19.82
N ALA A 21 -12.38 -3.89 20.21
CA ALA A 21 -13.42 -4.23 21.19
C ALA A 21 -14.34 -5.39 20.81
N VAL A 22 -14.42 -5.75 19.52
CA VAL A 22 -15.34 -6.79 19.01
C VAL A 22 -14.62 -7.92 18.26
N SER A 23 -13.32 -7.82 18.04
CA SER A 23 -12.55 -8.72 17.19
C SER A 23 -11.31 -9.23 17.92
N HIS A 24 -11.11 -10.54 17.86
CA HIS A 24 -9.97 -11.18 18.50
C HIS A 24 -9.56 -12.46 17.78
N VAL A 25 -8.30 -12.84 17.91
CA VAL A 25 -7.79 -14.15 17.52
C VAL A 25 -7.84 -15.07 18.71
N ALA A 26 -8.56 -16.19 18.58
CA ALA A 26 -8.60 -17.25 19.57
C ALA A 26 -7.87 -18.49 19.06
N MET A 27 -7.14 -19.14 19.97
CA MET A 27 -6.54 -20.44 19.68
C MET A 27 -7.53 -21.56 20.01
N GLY A 28 -7.60 -22.56 19.13
CA GLY A 28 -8.34 -23.80 19.35
C GLY A 28 -7.86 -24.54 20.60
N ARG A 29 -8.69 -25.43 21.13
CA ARG A 29 -8.39 -26.18 22.36
C ARG A 29 -7.10 -27.01 22.26
N ASP A 30 -6.81 -27.49 21.07
CA ASP A 30 -5.62 -28.27 20.72
C ASP A 30 -4.36 -27.43 20.48
N ARG A 31 -4.47 -26.10 20.55
CA ARG A 31 -3.40 -25.14 20.25
C ARG A 31 -2.85 -25.18 18.83
N ARG A 32 -3.59 -25.76 17.89
CA ARG A 32 -3.14 -25.92 16.50
C ARG A 32 -3.87 -25.02 15.53
N THR A 33 -5.12 -24.72 15.81
CA THR A 33 -5.94 -23.87 14.95
C THR A 33 -6.04 -22.47 15.52
N TYR A 34 -5.78 -21.48 14.69
CA TYR A 34 -6.02 -20.07 14.97
C TYR A 34 -7.31 -19.66 14.29
N ARG A 35 -8.19 -18.98 15.03
CA ARG A 35 -9.44 -18.43 14.50
C ARG A 35 -9.49 -16.95 14.76
N PHE A 36 -9.62 -16.17 13.70
CA PHE A 36 -9.95 -14.76 13.81
C PHE A 36 -11.46 -14.60 13.84
N LEU A 37 -11.96 -14.05 14.94
CA LEU A 37 -13.37 -13.98 15.28
C LEU A 37 -13.78 -12.52 15.42
N LYS A 38 -14.98 -12.20 14.93
CA LYS A 38 -15.63 -10.91 15.12
C LYS A 38 -17.02 -11.11 15.69
N ASP A 39 -17.29 -10.48 16.81
CA ASP A 39 -18.61 -10.47 17.43
C ASP A 39 -19.48 -9.42 16.72
N THR A 40 -20.66 -9.85 16.28
CA THR A 40 -21.66 -9.01 15.61
C THR A 40 -23.00 -9.12 16.33
N ARG A 41 -23.96 -8.26 15.98
CA ARG A 41 -25.32 -8.34 16.56
C ARG A 41 -26.01 -9.69 16.30
N VAL A 42 -25.69 -10.34 15.18
CA VAL A 42 -26.29 -11.63 14.78
C VAL A 42 -25.51 -12.82 15.39
N GLY A 43 -24.44 -12.54 16.14
CA GLY A 43 -23.58 -13.53 16.74
C GLY A 43 -22.13 -13.41 16.26
N ARG A 44 -21.35 -14.45 16.54
CA ARG A 44 -19.93 -14.48 16.22
C ARG A 44 -19.67 -15.00 14.82
N VAL A 45 -18.90 -14.25 14.04
CA VAL A 45 -18.45 -14.62 12.69
C VAL A 45 -16.98 -15.00 12.74
N VAL A 46 -16.62 -16.07 12.01
CA VAL A 46 -15.23 -16.44 11.77
C VAL A 46 -14.76 -15.73 10.50
N LEU A 47 -13.82 -14.81 10.65
CA LEU A 47 -13.24 -14.06 9.52
C LEU A 47 -12.14 -14.85 8.83
N ALA A 48 -11.36 -15.62 9.59
CA ALA A 48 -10.34 -16.53 9.07
C ALA A 48 -10.11 -17.68 10.05
N GLU A 49 -9.86 -18.88 9.52
CA GLU A 49 -9.44 -20.04 10.29
C GLU A 49 -8.28 -20.72 9.56
N SER A 50 -7.18 -20.99 10.27
CA SER A 50 -6.03 -21.70 9.72
C SER A 50 -5.22 -22.36 10.83
N THR A 51 -4.49 -23.42 10.50
CA THR A 51 -3.46 -24.00 11.36
C THR A 51 -2.13 -23.26 11.27
N GLU A 52 -1.96 -22.45 10.23
CA GLU A 52 -0.78 -21.65 10.00
C GLU A 52 -1.01 -20.22 10.52
N MET A 53 -0.06 -19.71 11.32
CA MET A 53 -0.18 -18.45 12.05
C MET A 53 -0.13 -17.23 11.13
N LYS A 54 0.74 -17.23 10.12
CA LYS A 54 0.89 -16.16 9.15
C LYS A 54 -0.38 -15.89 8.35
N ALA A 55 -1.13 -16.92 7.97
CA ALA A 55 -2.39 -16.78 7.25
C ALA A 55 -3.44 -16.01 8.07
N VAL A 56 -3.49 -16.26 9.38
CA VAL A 56 -4.39 -15.51 10.28
C VAL A 56 -3.85 -14.10 10.54
N ALA A 57 -2.54 -13.95 10.68
CA ALA A 57 -1.91 -12.62 10.80
C ALA A 57 -2.19 -11.74 9.57
N ASP A 58 -2.06 -12.27 8.36
CA ASP A 58 -2.36 -11.57 7.11
C ASP A 58 -3.85 -11.16 7.05
N ALA A 59 -4.75 -12.02 7.53
CA ALA A 59 -6.18 -11.68 7.64
C ALA A 59 -6.43 -10.55 8.65
N VAL A 60 -5.76 -10.56 9.80
CA VAL A 60 -5.82 -9.48 10.79
C VAL A 60 -5.28 -8.18 10.20
N THR A 61 -4.13 -8.22 9.52
CA THR A 61 -3.54 -7.04 8.86
C THR A 61 -4.49 -6.45 7.83
N ARG A 62 -5.12 -7.29 7.01
CA ARG A 62 -6.12 -6.86 6.03
C ARG A 62 -7.32 -6.20 6.72
N TYR A 63 -7.83 -6.84 7.76
CA TYR A 63 -8.95 -6.30 8.54
C TYR A 63 -8.64 -4.92 9.15
N VAL A 64 -7.46 -4.75 9.75
CA VAL A 64 -7.01 -3.48 10.31
C VAL A 64 -6.91 -2.42 9.21
N ALA A 65 -6.30 -2.76 8.07
CA ALA A 65 -6.18 -1.85 6.94
C ALA A 65 -7.56 -1.39 6.43
N GLU A 66 -8.50 -2.32 6.24
CA GLU A 66 -9.87 -2.00 5.83
C GLU A 66 -10.57 -1.10 6.85
N ARG A 67 -10.45 -1.38 8.16
CA ARG A 67 -11.05 -0.55 9.21
C ARG A 67 -10.46 0.86 9.28
N VAL A 68 -9.15 0.99 9.08
CA VAL A 68 -8.48 2.31 9.03
C VAL A 68 -9.01 3.13 7.87
N VAL A 69 -9.06 2.52 6.67
CA VAL A 69 -9.55 3.21 5.46
C VAL A 69 -11.02 3.58 5.60
N GLU A 70 -11.86 2.69 6.10
CA GLU A 70 -13.27 2.99 6.35
C GLU A 70 -13.44 4.14 7.36
N ARG A 71 -12.68 4.13 8.44
CA ARG A 71 -12.70 5.22 9.43
C ARG A 71 -12.28 6.55 8.81
N GLN A 72 -11.21 6.56 8.02
CA GLN A 72 -10.76 7.76 7.32
C GLN A 72 -11.84 8.27 6.36
N ARG A 73 -12.43 7.39 5.55
CA ARG A 73 -13.54 7.74 4.66
C ARG A 73 -14.76 8.29 5.40
N MET A 74 -15.09 7.76 6.58
CA MET A 74 -16.18 8.29 7.41
C MET A 74 -15.85 9.68 7.98
N MET A 75 -14.58 9.94 8.31
CA MET A 75 -14.12 11.24 8.81
C MET A 75 -13.99 12.29 7.70
N GLU A 76 -13.52 11.88 6.52
CA GLU A 76 -13.36 12.71 5.32
C GLU A 76 -14.70 12.93 4.59
N GLY A 77 -15.64 12.00 4.75
CA GLY A 77 -17.02 12.03 4.24
C GLY A 77 -17.93 13.07 4.88
N GLY A 78 -17.37 14.20 5.32
CA GLY A 78 -18.14 15.39 5.68
C GLY A 78 -18.99 15.85 4.51
N MET A 79 -20.31 15.70 4.66
CA MET A 79 -21.36 16.08 3.70
C MET A 79 -21.27 15.34 2.36
N GLU A 80 -21.79 14.11 2.34
CA GLU A 80 -22.67 13.75 1.23
C GLU A 80 -23.84 14.73 1.25
N SER A 81 -23.74 15.72 0.36
CA SER A 81 -24.69 16.79 0.17
C SER A 81 -26.08 16.19 0.03
N ALA A 82 -26.95 16.43 1.02
CA ALA A 82 -28.39 16.17 0.93
C ALA A 82 -29.12 17.05 -0.11
N VAL A 83 -28.36 17.70 -1.02
CA VAL A 83 -28.88 18.57 -2.07
C VAL A 83 -28.58 17.92 -3.42
N PRO A 84 -29.59 17.37 -4.12
CA PRO A 84 -29.44 16.94 -5.50
C PRO A 84 -29.17 18.18 -6.35
N GLY A 85 -27.97 18.30 -6.92
CA GLY A 85 -27.70 19.32 -7.96
C GLY A 85 -26.43 20.16 -7.82
N LEU A 86 -25.71 20.12 -6.68
CA LEU A 86 -24.32 20.60 -6.70
C LEU A 86 -23.41 19.45 -7.11
N HIS A 87 -23.14 19.35 -8.41
CA HIS A 87 -21.95 18.67 -8.89
C HIS A 87 -20.73 19.30 -8.20
N ARG A 88 -20.27 18.64 -7.12
CA ARG A 88 -18.90 18.82 -6.66
C ARG A 88 -18.02 18.52 -7.86
N HIS A 89 -17.25 19.50 -8.29
CA HIS A 89 -16.26 19.32 -9.33
C HIS A 89 -15.45 18.09 -8.94
N VAL A 90 -15.50 17.05 -9.78
CA VAL A 90 -14.64 15.88 -9.64
C VAL A 90 -13.22 16.42 -9.76
N VAL A 91 -12.61 16.76 -8.63
CA VAL A 91 -11.17 16.83 -8.55
C VAL A 91 -10.75 15.43 -8.89
N GLN A 92 -9.99 15.30 -9.97
CA GLN A 92 -9.37 14.06 -10.38
C GLN A 92 -8.41 13.68 -9.25
N GLU A 93 -8.94 13.00 -8.25
CA GLU A 93 -8.20 12.32 -7.21
C GLU A 93 -7.17 11.48 -7.97
N ALA A 94 -5.89 11.83 -7.79
CA ALA A 94 -4.80 11.16 -8.46
C ALA A 94 -4.99 9.68 -8.20
N GLU A 95 -5.27 8.94 -9.27
CA GLU A 95 -5.55 7.51 -9.27
C GLU A 95 -4.51 6.84 -8.35
N PRO A 96 -4.88 6.36 -7.15
CA PRO A 96 -3.95 5.56 -6.39
C PRO A 96 -3.76 4.31 -7.24
N PRO A 97 -2.53 3.92 -7.64
CA PRO A 97 -2.35 2.68 -8.36
C PRO A 97 -2.68 1.54 -7.39
N ILE A 98 -3.94 1.12 -7.38
CA ILE A 98 -4.34 -0.17 -6.87
C ILE A 98 -3.82 -1.18 -7.89
N ARG A 99 -2.57 -1.59 -7.66
CA ARG A 99 -2.01 -2.84 -8.18
C ARG A 99 -1.34 -3.57 -7.03
N SER A 100 -2.16 -4.27 -6.26
CA SER A 100 -1.71 -5.54 -5.69
C SER A 100 -1.63 -6.54 -6.85
N GLU A 101 -0.42 -6.99 -7.17
CA GLU A 101 -0.06 -8.42 -7.29
C GLU A 101 1.31 -8.60 -7.97
N THR A 102 2.17 -9.33 -7.27
CA THR A 102 3.12 -10.31 -7.82
C THR A 102 4.31 -9.80 -8.65
N GLY A 103 5.49 -9.83 -8.02
CA GLY A 103 6.77 -10.21 -8.65
C GLY A 103 7.13 -9.54 -9.98
N ARG A 104 7.10 -8.20 -10.06
CA ARG A 104 7.50 -7.51 -11.29
C ARG A 104 9.00 -7.17 -11.28
N ASN A 105 9.72 -7.96 -12.07
CA ASN A 105 11.16 -7.99 -12.31
C ASN A 105 11.86 -6.61 -12.22
N GLY A 106 12.55 -6.35 -11.11
CA GLY A 106 13.23 -5.07 -10.81
C GLY A 106 14.30 -4.66 -11.84
N TRP A 107 14.76 -5.60 -12.68
CA TRP A 107 15.62 -5.32 -13.82
C TRP A 107 14.99 -4.38 -14.86
N THR A 108 13.68 -4.46 -15.10
CA THR A 108 13.03 -3.62 -16.12
C THR A 108 13.01 -2.14 -15.74
N THR A 109 12.86 -1.83 -14.45
CA THR A 109 12.95 -0.46 -13.93
C THR A 109 14.39 0.06 -13.98
N PHE A 110 15.38 -0.80 -13.70
CA PHE A 110 16.81 -0.46 -13.83
C PHE A 110 17.20 -0.14 -15.29
N PHE A 111 16.75 -0.94 -16.27
CA PHE A 111 17.04 -0.67 -17.69
C PHE A 111 16.26 0.52 -18.26
N ALA A 112 15.04 0.78 -17.78
CA ALA A 112 14.27 1.96 -18.17
C ALA A 112 14.96 3.27 -17.71
N GLY A 113 15.48 3.29 -16.48
CA GLY A 113 16.28 4.42 -15.99
C GLY A 113 17.58 4.60 -16.76
N LEU A 114 18.29 3.51 -17.04
CA LEU A 114 19.54 3.54 -17.82
C LEU A 114 19.32 4.04 -19.26
N GLY A 115 18.20 3.66 -19.90
CA GLY A 115 17.85 4.10 -21.25
C GLY A 115 17.62 5.61 -21.37
N LEU A 116 17.00 6.23 -20.36
CA LEU A 116 16.84 7.69 -20.32
C LEU A 116 18.17 8.43 -20.17
N ILE A 117 19.08 7.89 -19.34
CA ILE A 117 20.40 8.48 -19.12
C ILE A 117 21.27 8.38 -20.38
N THR A 118 21.28 7.23 -21.06
CA THR A 118 22.05 7.07 -22.30
C THR A 118 21.49 7.91 -23.44
N ALA A 119 20.16 8.02 -23.58
CA ALA A 119 19.55 8.91 -24.57
C ALA A 119 19.91 10.39 -24.32
N GLY A 120 19.84 10.85 -23.07
CA GLY A 120 20.23 12.21 -22.70
C GLY A 120 21.71 12.50 -22.96
N ALA A 121 22.59 11.55 -22.62
CA ALA A 121 24.03 11.69 -22.83
C ALA A 121 24.39 11.79 -24.33
N LEU A 122 23.75 10.98 -25.19
CA LEU A 122 24.00 11.01 -26.64
C LEU A 122 23.52 12.32 -27.28
N VAL A 123 22.36 12.83 -26.87
CA VAL A 123 21.85 14.12 -27.36
C VAL A 123 22.76 15.26 -26.89
N GLY A 124 23.17 15.26 -25.63
CA GLY A 124 24.10 16.25 -25.08
C GLY A 124 25.45 16.25 -25.81
N LEU A 125 26.00 15.06 -26.11
CA LEU A 125 27.26 14.92 -26.83
C LEU A 125 27.13 15.43 -28.28
N ALA A 126 26.03 15.12 -28.97
CA ALA A 126 25.79 15.59 -30.33
C ALA A 126 25.66 17.12 -30.39
N VAL A 127 24.92 17.73 -29.46
CA VAL A 127 24.80 19.19 -29.36
C VAL A 127 26.15 19.83 -29.03
N SER A 128 26.93 19.23 -28.13
CA SER A 128 28.26 19.73 -27.80
C SER A 128 29.21 19.68 -29.01
N LEU A 129 29.17 18.63 -29.83
CA LEU A 129 29.98 18.53 -31.05
C LEU A 129 29.59 19.57 -32.10
N VAL A 130 28.29 19.87 -32.25
CA VAL A 130 27.81 20.91 -33.18
C VAL A 130 28.23 22.30 -32.71
N LEU A 131 28.06 22.60 -31.42
CA LEU A 131 28.36 23.93 -30.88
C LEU A 131 29.86 24.22 -30.76
N PHE A 132 30.67 23.19 -30.46
CA PHE A 132 32.13 23.33 -30.34
C PHE A 132 32.90 22.93 -31.60
N TRP A 133 32.22 22.71 -32.73
CA TRP A 133 32.86 22.32 -33.99
C TRP A 133 33.94 23.32 -34.44
N ASP A 134 33.64 24.62 -34.36
CA ASP A 134 34.58 25.70 -34.71
C ASP A 134 35.78 25.78 -33.76
N ARG A 135 35.58 25.48 -32.47
CA ARG A 135 36.63 25.46 -31.44
C ARG A 135 37.56 24.24 -31.57
N ILE A 136 37.01 23.08 -31.92
CA ILE A 136 37.78 21.85 -32.14
C ILE A 136 38.65 21.98 -33.39
N MET A 137 38.15 22.63 -34.45
CA MET A 137 38.93 22.89 -35.65
C MET A 137 40.06 23.90 -35.43
N GLN A 138 39.87 24.89 -34.55
CA GLN A 138 40.93 25.84 -34.18
C GLN A 138 42.04 25.22 -33.31
N MET A 139 41.76 24.17 -32.54
CA MET A 139 42.77 23.46 -31.73
C MET A 139 43.65 22.49 -32.52
N LYS A 140 43.33 22.20 -33.79
CA LYS A 140 44.12 21.28 -34.63
C LYS A 140 45.28 21.94 -35.36
N ILE A 141 45.50 23.24 -35.19
CA ILE A 141 46.65 23.97 -35.77
C ILE A 141 47.24 24.91 -34.72
N SER A 142 48.02 24.34 -33.81
CA SER A 142 49.19 25.01 -33.23
C SER A 142 50.13 23.91 -32.74
N PHE A 143 51.04 23.49 -33.62
CA PHE A 143 52.33 22.93 -33.24
C PHE A 143 53.34 24.08 -33.22
#